data_AF-A0AA85J4P1-F1
#
_entry.id   AF-A0AA85J4P1-F1
#
_cell.length_a   1.000
_cell.length_b   1.000
_cell.length_c   1.000
_cell.angle_alpha   90.00
_cell.angle_beta   90.00
_cell.angle_gamma   90.00
#
_symmetry.space_group_name_H-M   'P 1'
#
loop_
_entity.id
_entity.type
_entity.pdbx_description
1 polymer ?
#
loop_
_entity_poly.entity_id
_entity_poly.type
_entity_poly.pdbx_seq_one_letter_code
_entity_poly.pdbx_strand_id
1 'polypeptide(L)'
;MKLPISGSSLIKLSKKSSFFKIRGSKHNRIRSMSAIKFFIHRPDIDVPLAYRLQMSLFKSMDWNKLIKKLHEITHFQFAGFTLTWNDGFHNCILTDIKDIMRAIEYIQDKELVDDCLHIKVNTIPKSLPNQSVGFIY
;
A
#
# COMPACT_ATOMS: atom_id res chain seq x y z
N MET A 1 -59.66 8.56 26.02
CA MET A 1 -60.86 8.60 25.15
C MET A 1 -60.89 9.96 24.45
N LYS A 2 -61.13 9.96 23.14
CA LYS A 2 -61.35 11.10 22.21
C LYS A 2 -60.14 11.95 21.76
N LEU A 3 -59.63 11.61 20.57
CA LEU A 3 -59.22 12.56 19.53
C LEU A 3 -60.47 13.22 18.92
N PRO A 4 -60.36 14.42 18.31
CA PRO A 4 -60.35 14.50 16.83
C PRO A 4 -59.43 15.62 16.26
N ILE A 5 -58.70 15.37 15.16
CA ILE A 5 -58.99 15.62 13.72
C ILE A 5 -58.99 17.11 13.31
N SER A 6 -58.07 17.47 12.41
CA SER A 6 -58.29 18.16 11.11
C SER A 6 -57.20 19.19 10.81
N GLY A 7 -56.67 19.17 9.58
CA GLY A 7 -55.90 20.30 9.05
C GLY A 7 -54.79 19.95 8.07
N SER A 8 -55.15 19.45 6.89
CA SER A 8 -54.28 19.34 5.73
C SER A 8 -53.77 20.72 5.28
N SER A 9 -52.47 20.90 5.08
CA SER A 9 -51.99 21.80 4.02
C SER A 9 -50.55 21.52 3.60
N LEU A 10 -50.47 21.18 2.33
CA LEU A 10 -49.28 21.14 1.48
C LEU A 10 -48.52 22.47 1.57
N ILE A 11 -47.27 22.44 2.02
CA ILE A 11 -46.34 23.54 1.75
C ILE A 11 -45.58 23.18 0.48
N LYS A 12 -46.05 23.72 -0.65
CA LYS A 12 -45.30 23.80 -1.91
C LYS A 12 -45.41 25.22 -2.42
N LEU A 13 -44.29 25.96 -2.38
CA LEU A 13 -43.89 27.09 -3.23
C LEU A 13 -42.59 27.67 -2.61
N SER A 14 -41.40 27.24 -3.04
CA SER A 14 -40.68 27.69 -4.25
C SER A 14 -40.41 29.20 -4.28
N LYS A 15 -39.14 29.58 -4.06
CA LYS A 15 -38.29 30.21 -5.10
C LYS A 15 -36.87 30.51 -4.58
N LYS A 16 -35.90 29.93 -5.31
CA LYS A 16 -34.57 30.49 -5.68
C LYS A 16 -33.60 30.84 -4.53
N SER A 17 -32.30 30.66 -4.61
CA SER A 17 -31.37 30.02 -5.55
C SER A 17 -29.98 30.33 -4.98
N SER A 18 -29.26 29.34 -4.51
CA SER A 18 -27.80 29.34 -4.47
C SER A 18 -27.41 27.93 -4.87
N PHE A 19 -27.45 27.60 -6.16
CA PHE A 19 -26.24 27.64 -6.99
C PHE A 19 -24.98 27.19 -6.22
N PHE A 20 -25.03 26.01 -5.60
CA PHE A 20 -23.84 25.17 -5.58
C PHE A 20 -23.59 24.72 -7.02
N LYS A 21 -22.88 25.61 -7.71
CA LYS A 21 -22.21 25.36 -8.96
C LYS A 21 -21.43 24.05 -8.76
N ILE A 22 -21.91 22.99 -9.39
CA ILE A 22 -21.12 21.80 -9.72
C ILE A 22 -20.00 22.33 -10.62
N ARG A 23 -18.95 22.86 -10.00
CA ARG A 23 -17.79 23.41 -10.69
C ARG A 23 -16.93 22.23 -11.08
N GLY A 24 -17.11 21.85 -12.33
CA GLY A 24 -16.10 21.14 -13.10
C GLY A 24 -16.08 19.66 -12.79
N SER A 25 -16.68 18.91 -13.71
CA SER A 25 -16.00 17.76 -14.29
C SER A 25 -14.59 18.21 -14.70
N LYS A 26 -13.64 18.15 -13.75
CA LYS A 26 -12.29 17.77 -14.11
C LYS A 26 -12.39 16.27 -14.20
N HIS A 27 -12.11 15.72 -15.37
CA HIS A 27 -11.52 14.39 -15.43
C HIS A 27 -10.28 14.42 -14.53
N ASN A 28 -10.45 14.20 -13.23
CA ASN A 28 -9.36 13.78 -12.37
C ASN A 28 -9.02 12.40 -12.93
N ARG A 29 -8.07 12.37 -13.87
CA ARG A 29 -7.33 11.15 -14.14
C ARG A 29 -6.81 10.73 -12.78
N ILE A 30 -7.44 9.72 -12.16
CA ILE A 30 -6.87 9.00 -11.05
C ILE A 30 -5.46 8.66 -11.53
N ARG A 31 -4.46 9.30 -10.94
CA ARG A 31 -3.09 9.19 -11.43
C ARG A 31 -2.71 7.73 -11.20
N SER A 32 -2.64 6.96 -12.28
CA SER A 32 -2.44 5.52 -12.15
C SER A 32 -1.03 5.31 -11.65
N MET A 33 -0.89 4.67 -10.48
CA MET A 33 0.42 4.34 -9.95
C MET A 33 1.19 3.50 -10.98
N SER A 34 2.41 3.92 -11.32
CA SER A 34 3.13 3.35 -12.46
C SER A 34 3.87 2.05 -12.10
N ALA A 35 4.36 1.97 -10.86
CA ALA A 35 5.19 0.87 -10.40
C ALA A 35 5.31 0.82 -8.88
N ILE A 36 5.77 -0.30 -8.36
CA ILE A 36 6.21 -0.48 -6.99
C ILE A 36 7.74 -0.61 -7.01
N LYS A 37 8.45 0.14 -6.17
CA LYS A 37 9.89 0.00 -5.99
C LYS A 37 10.17 -0.68 -4.65
N PHE A 38 10.91 -1.77 -4.72
CA PHE A 38 11.40 -2.52 -3.57
C PHE A 38 12.86 -2.13 -3.32
N PHE A 39 13.15 -1.59 -2.14
CA PHE A 39 14.49 -1.25 -1.69
C PHE A 39 15.00 -2.34 -0.76
N ILE A 40 15.80 -3.26 -1.29
CA ILE A 40 16.28 -4.46 -0.62
C ILE A 40 17.57 -4.15 0.13
N HIS A 41 17.46 -4.11 1.45
CA HIS A 41 18.55 -3.86 2.39
C HIS A 41 19.15 -5.18 2.82
N ARG A 42 20.46 -5.30 2.60
CA ARG A 42 21.26 -6.46 3.00
C ARG A 42 22.16 -6.07 4.17
N PRO A 43 22.45 -6.99 5.11
CA PRO A 43 23.26 -6.67 6.28
C PRO A 43 24.72 -6.34 5.95
N ASP A 44 25.22 -6.83 4.81
CA ASP A 44 26.61 -6.71 4.36
C ASP A 44 26.87 -5.47 3.49
N ILE A 45 25.84 -4.75 3.04
CA ILE A 45 25.95 -3.68 2.06
C ILE A 45 25.06 -2.48 2.44
N ASP A 46 25.68 -1.30 2.54
CA ASP A 46 25.01 -0.06 2.95
C ASP A 46 24.01 0.47 1.92
N VAL A 47 24.26 0.22 0.63
CA VAL A 47 23.40 0.71 -0.46
C VAL A 47 22.35 -0.34 -0.81
N PRO A 48 21.04 -0.03 -0.68
CA PRO A 48 19.99 -1.00 -0.97
C PRO A 48 19.92 -1.31 -2.48
N LEU A 49 19.66 -2.57 -2.79
CA LEU A 49 19.34 -2.99 -4.15
C LEU A 49 17.91 -2.55 -4.48
N ALA A 50 17.76 -1.68 -5.48
CA ALA A 50 16.46 -1.22 -5.95
C ALA A 50 15.90 -2.13 -7.05
N TYR A 51 14.72 -2.70 -6.82
CA TYR A 51 13.97 -3.45 -7.82
C TYR A 51 12.65 -2.75 -8.13
N ARG A 52 12.40 -2.42 -9.40
CA ARG A 52 11.15 -1.80 -9.85
C ARG A 52 10.25 -2.83 -10.52
N LEU A 53 9.04 -2.97 -10.01
CA LEU A 53 7.99 -3.81 -10.58
C LEU A 53 6.88 -2.94 -11.17
N GLN A 54 6.59 -3.11 -12.45
CA GLN A 54 5.48 -2.41 -13.11
C GLN A 54 4.13 -2.82 -12.53
N MET A 55 3.22 -1.86 -12.39
CA MET A 55 1.92 -2.11 -11.79
C MET A 55 1.09 -3.14 -12.57
N SER A 56 1.22 -3.18 -13.90
CA SER A 56 0.57 -4.18 -14.76
C SER A 56 0.95 -5.61 -14.39
N LEU A 57 2.21 -5.85 -14.05
CA LEU A 57 2.73 -7.16 -13.64
C LEU A 57 2.34 -7.50 -12.20
N PHE A 58 2.15 -6.49 -11.35
CA PHE A 58 1.76 -6.70 -9.96
C PHE A 58 0.29 -7.15 -9.82
N LYS A 59 -0.60 -6.77 -10.75
CA LYS A 59 -2.03 -7.12 -10.68
C LYS A 59 -2.34 -8.62 -10.58
N SER A 60 -1.45 -9.47 -11.11
CA SER A 60 -1.58 -10.95 -11.06
C SER A 60 -0.66 -11.61 -10.03
N MET A 61 0.02 -10.80 -9.21
CA MET A 61 0.94 -11.25 -8.18
C MET A 61 0.17 -11.75 -6.95
N ASP A 62 0.61 -12.86 -6.39
CA ASP A 62 0.26 -13.27 -5.04
C ASP A 62 1.49 -13.15 -4.13
N TRP A 63 1.29 -13.32 -2.82
CA TRP A 63 2.37 -13.15 -1.85
C TRP A 63 3.52 -14.12 -2.10
N ASN A 64 3.21 -15.38 -2.40
CA ASN A 64 4.23 -16.41 -2.64
C ASN A 64 5.06 -16.12 -3.90
N LYS A 65 4.44 -15.65 -4.97
CA LYS A 65 5.15 -15.20 -6.19
C LYS A 65 6.05 -14.00 -5.90
N LEU A 66 5.58 -13.03 -5.11
CA LEU A 66 6.38 -11.88 -4.71
C LEU A 66 7.62 -12.31 -3.90
N ILE A 67 7.42 -13.14 -2.87
CA ILE A 67 8.51 -13.67 -2.05
C ILE A 67 9.49 -14.49 -2.89
N LYS A 68 9.00 -15.35 -3.78
CA LYS A 68 9.83 -16.10 -4.73
C LYS A 68 10.64 -15.15 -5.62
N LYS A 69 10.04 -14.08 -6.12
CA LYS A 69 10.73 -13.07 -6.94
C LYS A 69 11.85 -12.38 -6.16
N LEU A 70 11.61 -12.03 -4.89
CA LEU A 70 12.64 -11.47 -4.02
C LEU A 70 13.80 -12.46 -3.78
N HIS A 71 13.51 -13.76 -3.63
CA HIS A 71 14.56 -14.77 -3.58
C HIS A 71 15.34 -14.86 -4.90
N GLU A 72 14.69 -14.84 -6.06
CA GLU A 72 15.37 -14.83 -7.36
C GLU A 72 16.31 -13.63 -7.51
N ILE A 73 15.83 -12.42 -7.16
CA ILE A 73 16.61 -11.17 -7.24
C ILE A 73 17.82 -11.20 -6.31
N THR A 74 17.68 -11.84 -5.15
CA THR A 74 18.76 -11.97 -4.16
C THR A 74 19.55 -13.27 -4.28
N HIS A 75 19.43 -13.96 -5.43
CA HIS A 75 20.13 -15.22 -5.70
C HIS A 75 19.98 -16.27 -4.58
N PHE A 76 18.81 -16.32 -3.95
CA PHE A 76 18.46 -17.25 -2.87
C PHE A 76 19.43 -17.20 -1.68
N GLN A 77 20.11 -16.08 -1.45
CA GLN A 77 21.09 -15.93 -0.36
C GLN A 77 20.42 -15.89 1.03
N PHE A 78 19.17 -15.43 1.10
CA PHE A 78 18.46 -15.15 2.34
C PHE A 78 17.37 -16.19 2.65
N ALA A 79 17.03 -16.32 3.94
CA ALA A 79 15.97 -17.22 4.41
C ALA A 79 14.57 -16.61 4.22
N GLY A 80 14.47 -15.28 4.23
CA GLY A 80 13.21 -14.59 4.07
C GLY A 80 13.37 -13.08 4.01
N PHE A 81 12.25 -12.38 4.06
CA PHE A 81 12.18 -10.93 3.91
C PHE A 81 11.13 -10.34 4.84
N THR A 82 11.43 -9.15 5.39
CA THR A 82 10.44 -8.31 6.07
C THR A 82 10.17 -7.10 5.19
N LEU A 83 8.91 -6.93 4.78
CA LEU A 83 8.48 -5.82 3.94
C LEU A 83 7.84 -4.74 4.82
N THR A 84 8.23 -3.50 4.60
CA THR A 84 7.68 -2.35 5.33
C THR A 84 7.40 -1.19 4.38
N TRP A 85 6.35 -0.44 4.67
CA TRP A 85 5.99 0.79 3.97
C TRP A 85 5.75 1.90 5.00
N ASN A 86 6.21 3.12 4.68
CA ASN A 86 6.01 4.29 5.52
C ASN A 86 4.84 5.12 4.97
N ASP A 87 3.76 5.24 5.76
CA ASP A 87 2.56 5.99 5.39
C ASP A 87 2.67 7.52 5.64
N GLY A 88 3.82 7.95 6.16
CA GLY A 88 4.11 9.31 6.60
C GLY A 88 4.14 9.47 8.13
N PHE A 89 3.67 8.48 8.88
CA PHE A 89 3.60 8.51 10.34
C PHE A 89 4.18 7.24 10.98
N HIS A 90 3.88 6.07 10.41
CA HIS A 90 4.28 4.77 10.91
C HIS A 90 4.99 3.94 9.83
N ASN A 91 5.93 3.10 10.27
CA ASN A 91 6.51 2.05 9.43
C ASN A 91 5.63 0.80 9.54
N CYS A 92 4.68 0.67 8.61
CA CYS A 92 3.74 -0.44 8.55
C CYS A 92 4.42 -1.71 8.02
N ILE A 93 4.29 -2.82 8.76
CA ILE A 93 4.73 -4.14 8.29
C ILE A 93 3.70 -4.67 7.30
N LEU A 94 4.17 -5.10 6.13
CA LEU A 94 3.34 -5.68 5.07
C LEU A 94 3.42 -7.20 5.18
N THR A 95 2.27 -7.85 5.32
CA THR A 95 2.19 -9.31 5.55
C THR A 95 1.55 -10.06 4.39
N ASP A 96 0.79 -9.36 3.55
CA ASP A 96 0.20 -9.92 2.34
C ASP A 96 0.12 -8.88 1.19
N ILE A 97 -0.46 -9.31 0.06
CA ILE A 97 -0.68 -8.44 -1.10
C ILE A 97 -1.76 -7.38 -0.84
N LYS A 98 -2.74 -7.66 0.04
CA LYS A 98 -3.82 -6.71 0.35
C LYS A 98 -3.27 -5.49 1.08
N ASP A 99 -2.30 -5.68 1.96
CA ASP A 99 -1.60 -4.58 2.63
C ASP A 99 -0.91 -3.66 1.61
N ILE A 100 -0.27 -4.25 0.58
CA ILE A 100 0.36 -3.50 -0.51
C ILE A 100 -0.71 -2.76 -1.33
N MET A 101 -1.84 -3.40 -1.64
CA MET A 101 -2.93 -2.75 -2.37
C MET A 101 -3.51 -1.56 -1.59
N ARG A 102 -3.70 -1.69 -0.27
CA ARG A 102 -4.13 -0.58 0.59
C ARG A 102 -3.13 0.57 0.59
N ALA A 103 -1.83 0.27 0.60
CA ALA A 103 -0.79 1.29 0.51
C ALA A 103 -0.85 2.04 -0.83
N ILE A 104 -1.13 1.34 -1.93
CA ILE A 104 -1.32 1.94 -3.25
C ILE A 104 -2.55 2.86 -3.25
N GLU A 105 -3.70 2.37 -2.78
CA GLU A 105 -4.93 3.14 -2.68
C GLU A 105 -4.72 4.41 -1.86
N TYR A 106 -4.05 4.31 -0.70
CA TYR A 106 -3.73 5.44 0.16
C TYR A 106 -2.88 6.52 -0.54
N ILE A 107 -1.86 6.11 -1.30
CA ILE A 107 -1.01 7.05 -2.05
C ILE A 107 -1.81 7.75 -3.16
N GLN A 108 -2.67 7.00 -3.85
CA GLN A 108 -3.50 7.52 -4.92
C GLN A 108 -4.54 8.52 -4.41
N ASP A 109 -5.16 8.24 -3.26
CA ASP A 109 -6.16 9.12 -2.61
C ASP A 109 -5.56 10.41 -2.10
N LYS A 110 -4.30 10.38 -1.63
CA LYS A 110 -3.60 11.56 -1.12
C LYS A 110 -3.02 12.48 -2.21
N GLU A 111 -3.22 12.15 -3.50
CA GLU A 111 -2.62 12.85 -4.64
C GLU A 111 -1.10 13.09 -4.45
N LEU A 112 -0.40 12.18 -3.77
CA LEU A 112 1.03 12.33 -3.52
C LEU A 112 1.77 12.35 -4.86
N VAL A 113 2.77 13.22 -4.95
CA VAL A 113 3.50 13.54 -6.19
C VAL A 113 4.23 12.32 -6.78
N ASP A 114 4.47 11.29 -5.96
CA ASP A 114 5.27 10.13 -6.33
C ASP A 114 4.45 9.11 -7.12
N ASP A 115 4.84 8.84 -8.37
CA ASP A 115 4.16 7.88 -9.25
C ASP A 115 4.48 6.40 -8.88
N CYS A 116 5.10 6.15 -7.72
CA CYS A 116 5.54 4.84 -7.27
C CYS A 116 5.34 4.62 -5.76
N LEU A 117 4.88 3.42 -5.38
CA LEU A 117 4.94 2.95 -4.00
C LEU A 117 6.38 2.53 -3.67
N HIS A 118 6.94 3.05 -2.58
CA HIS A 118 8.26 2.68 -2.08
C HIS A 118 8.13 1.71 -0.91
N ILE A 119 8.58 0.47 -1.11
CA ILE A 119 8.60 -0.58 -0.09
C ILE A 119 10.04 -0.83 0.33
N LYS A 120 10.30 -0.75 1.63
CA LYS A 120 11.57 -1.19 2.23
C LYS A 120 11.50 -2.69 2.49
N VAL A 121 12.51 -3.42 2.01
CA VAL A 121 12.65 -4.86 2.19
C VAL A 121 13.91 -5.11 3.01
N ASN A 122 13.79 -5.67 4.21
CA ASN A 122 14.93 -6.13 5.00
C ASN A 122 15.10 -7.63 4.78
N THR A 123 16.32 -8.07 4.47
CA THR A 123 16.61 -9.49 4.29
C THR A 123 16.83 -10.20 5.62
N ILE A 124 16.30 -11.41 5.76
CA ILE A 124 16.51 -12.28 6.92
C ILE A 124 17.62 -13.29 6.54
N PRO A 125 18.80 -13.25 7.20
CA PRO A 125 19.87 -14.20 6.93
C PRO A 125 19.43 -15.65 7.15
N LYS A 126 19.95 -16.57 6.33
CA LYS A 126 19.96 -17.99 6.71
C LYS A 126 20.83 -18.09 7.96
N SER A 127 20.29 -18.55 9.08
CA SER A 127 21.10 -18.81 10.27
C SER A 127 22.31 -19.64 9.86
N LEU A 128 23.50 -19.26 10.31
CA LEU A 128 24.71 -20.06 10.09
C LEU A 128 24.42 -21.52 10.50
N PRO A 129 24.84 -22.54 9.74
CA PRO A 129 24.83 -23.90 10.25
C PRO A 129 25.71 -23.90 11.51
N ASN A 130 25.10 -24.21 12.66
CA ASN A 130 25.73 -24.46 13.97
C ASN A 130 27.20 -24.06 14.05
N GLN A 131 27.49 -22.82 14.48
CA GLN A 131 28.71 -22.64 15.26
C GLN A 131 28.44 -23.38 16.57
N SER A 132 28.96 -24.60 16.63
CA SER A 132 29.10 -25.41 17.83
C SER A 132 29.34 -24.50 19.02
N VAL A 133 28.34 -24.41 19.91
CA VAL A 133 28.54 -23.90 21.26
C VAL A 133 29.53 -24.87 21.89
N GLY A 134 30.80 -24.54 21.78
CA GLY A 134 31.87 -25.20 22.51
C GLY A 134 31.59 -24.93 23.98
N PHE A 135 30.89 -25.85 24.61
CA PHE A 135 30.91 -25.96 26.06
C PHE A 135 32.35 -26.27 26.45
N ILE A 136 33.08 -25.22 26.81
CA ILE A 136 34.27 -25.35 27.63
C ILE A 136 33.73 -25.54 29.05
N TYR A 137 33.71 -26.80 29.50
CA TYR A 137 33.81 -27.16 30.92
C TYR A 137 35.11 -27.91 31.10
#